data_AF-A0A183CXW6-F1
#
_entry.id   AF-A0A183CXW6-F1
#
_cell.length_a   1.000
_cell.length_b   1.000
_cell.length_c   1.000
_cell.angle_alpha   90.00
_cell.angle_beta   90.00
_cell.angle_gamma   90.00
#
_symmetry.space_group_name_H-M   'P 1'
#
loop_
_entity.id
_entity.type
_entity.pdbx_description
1 polymer ?
#
loop_
_entity_poly.entity_id
_entity_poly.type
_entity_poly.pdbx_seq_one_letter_code
_entity_poly.pdbx_strand_id
1 'polypeptide(L)'
;MEALRVIGSLMVPVLALGMFGNLNLIYATKKFKELQTRNGILVAITASFNFATLAVAFIYTTPFAVIGYVSADDNRKLTEFKYCRTCYDYNY
;
A
#
# COMPACT_ATOMS: atom_id res chain seq x y z
N MET A 1 5.31 9.30 14.90
CA MET A 1 5.50 7.90 14.47
C MET A 1 4.18 7.24 14.04
N GLU A 2 3.07 7.45 14.77
CA GLU A 2 1.75 6.86 14.42
C GLU A 2 1.20 7.29 13.04
N ALA A 3 1.28 8.57 12.68
CA ALA A 3 0.78 9.04 11.38
C ALA A 3 1.49 8.34 10.20
N LEU A 4 2.78 8.07 10.33
CA LEU A 4 3.60 7.43 9.29
C LEU A 4 3.26 5.94 9.15
N ARG A 5 2.92 5.28 10.26
CA ARG A 5 2.34 3.92 10.28
C ARG A 5 0.98 3.87 9.59
N VAL A 6 0.08 4.80 9.92
CA VAL A 6 -1.26 4.84 9.31
C VAL A 6 -1.16 5.08 7.80
N ILE A 7 -0.32 6.03 7.36
CA ILE A 7 -0.08 6.28 5.93
C ILE A 7 0.49 5.04 5.24
N GLY A 8 1.48 4.37 5.83
CA GLY A 8 2.03 3.13 5.29
C GLY A 8 0.98 2.01 5.19
N SER A 9 0.06 1.91 6.16
CA SER A 9 -0.99 0.88 6.19
C SER A 9 -2.04 1.10 5.12
N LEU A 10 -2.34 2.37 4.82
CA LEU A 10 -3.33 2.76 3.83
C LEU A 10 -2.74 2.74 2.41
N MET A 11 -1.43 2.94 2.26
CA MET A 11 -0.78 2.98 0.95
C MET A 11 -0.88 1.63 0.23
N VAL A 12 -0.68 0.51 0.93
CA VAL A 12 -0.76 -0.86 0.38
C VAL A 12 -2.14 -1.20 -0.21
N PRO A 13 -3.27 -1.05 0.51
CA PRO A 13 -4.60 -1.32 -0.04
C PRO A 13 -5.00 -0.31 -1.12
N VAL A 14 -4.57 0.96 -1.03
CA VAL A 14 -4.80 1.95 -2.10
C VAL A 14 -4.10 1.55 -3.40
N LEU A 15 -2.84 1.09 -3.33
CA LEU A 15 -2.10 0.56 -4.48
C LEU A 15 -2.80 -0.68 -5.06
N ALA A 16 -3.28 -1.59 -4.21
CA ALA A 16 -4.00 -2.79 -4.63
C ALA A 16 -5.33 -2.47 -5.34
N LEU A 17 -6.11 -1.54 -4.78
CA LEU A 17 -7.35 -1.05 -5.41
C LEU A 17 -7.07 -0.36 -6.75
N GLY A 18 -6.00 0.44 -6.82
CA GLY A 18 -5.56 1.06 -8.07
C GLY A 18 -5.23 0.02 -9.14
N MET A 19 -4.49 -1.04 -8.80
CA MET A 19 -4.18 -2.13 -9.72
C MET A 19 -5.44 -2.87 -10.18
N PHE A 20 -6.36 -3.18 -9.25
CA PHE A 20 -7.61 -3.85 -9.56
C PHE A 20 -8.50 -3.02 -10.50
N GLY A 21 -8.61 -1.72 -10.26
CA GLY A 21 -9.38 -0.80 -11.10
C GLY A 21 -8.85 -0.74 -12.53
N ASN A 22 -7.52 -0.65 -12.71
CA ASN A 22 -6.91 -0.63 -14.04
C ASN A 22 -7.06 -1.97 -14.77
N LEU A 23 -6.92 -3.11 -14.06
CA LEU A 23 -7.19 -4.44 -14.62
C LEU A 23 -8.65 -4.58 -15.09
N ASN A 24 -9.60 -4.09 -14.30
CA ASN A 24 -11.01 -4.14 -14.65
C ASN A 24 -11.32 -3.27 -15.88
N LEU A 25 -10.66 -2.10 -16.01
CA LEU A 25 -10.79 -1.24 -17.18
C LEU A 25 -10.26 -1.91 -18.45
N ILE A 26 -9.08 -2.55 -18.37
CA ILE A 26 -8.49 -3.32 -19.48
C ILE A 26 -9.43 -4.47 -19.88
N TYR A 27 -9.96 -5.19 -18.90
CA TYR A 27 -10.89 -6.28 -19.14
C TYR A 27 -12.20 -5.79 -19.77
N ALA A 28 -12.75 -4.67 -19.30
CA ALA A 28 -13.96 -4.07 -19.84
C ALA A 28 -13.78 -3.65 -21.30
N THR A 29 -12.67 -2.98 -21.64
CA THR A 29 -12.37 -2.63 -23.04
C THR A 29 -12.18 -3.86 -23.92
N LYS A 30 -11.64 -4.96 -23.38
CA LYS A 30 -11.51 -6.21 -24.13
C LYS A 30 -12.85 -6.92 -24.32
N LYS A 31 -13.75 -6.85 -23.34
CA LYS A 31 -15.05 -7.55 -23.33
C LYS A 31 -16.14 -6.83 -24.13
N PHE A 32 -16.23 -5.51 -24.01
CA PHE A 32 -17.28 -4.71 -24.65
C PHE A 32 -16.78 -4.10 -25.95
N LYS A 33 -17.32 -4.58 -27.08
CA LYS A 33 -16.99 -4.05 -28.41
C LYS A 33 -17.36 -2.57 -28.58
N GLU A 34 -18.36 -2.09 -27.82
CA GLU A 34 -18.75 -0.66 -27.80
C GLU A 34 -17.66 0.25 -27.24
N LEU A 35 -16.81 -0.28 -26.34
CA LEU A 35 -15.67 0.46 -25.80
C LEU A 35 -14.42 0.33 -26.68
N GLN A 36 -14.43 -0.48 -27.74
CA GLN A 36 -13.30 -0.62 -28.69
C GLN A 36 -13.29 0.46 -29.77
N THR A 37 -13.65 1.68 -29.39
CA THR A 37 -13.46 2.87 -30.22
C THR A 37 -11.99 3.32 -30.13
N ARG A 38 -11.54 4.21 -31.04
CA ARG A 38 -10.18 4.78 -30.97
C ARG A 38 -9.87 5.37 -29.59
N ASN A 39 -10.84 6.01 -28.96
CA ASN A 39 -10.69 6.60 -27.63
C ASN A 39 -10.61 5.53 -26.53
N GLY A 40 -11.43 4.47 -26.61
CA GLY A 40 -11.39 3.41 -25.61
C GLY A 40 -10.15 2.53 -25.68
N ILE A 41 -9.55 2.37 -26.87
CA ILE A 41 -8.21 1.74 -27.02
C ILE A 41 -7.14 2.60 -26.34
N LEU A 42 -7.20 3.93 -26.52
CA LEU A 42 -6.27 4.85 -25.86
C LEU A 42 -6.38 4.73 -24.33
N VAL A 43 -7.60 4.67 -23.81
CA VAL A 43 -7.89 4.45 -22.39
C VAL A 43 -7.33 3.10 -21.89
N ALA A 44 -7.43 2.03 -22.68
CA ALA A 44 -6.86 0.74 -22.31
C ALA A 44 -5.32 0.74 -22.28
N ILE A 45 -4.68 1.49 -23.19
CA ILE A 45 -3.21 1.70 -23.17
C ILE A 45 -2.82 2.51 -21.94
N THR A 46 -3.53 3.58 -21.61
CA THR A 46 -3.27 4.34 -20.37
C THR A 46 -3.45 3.47 -19.14
N ALA A 47 -4.48 2.63 -19.09
CA ALA A 47 -4.71 1.70 -17.98
C ALA A 47 -3.62 0.64 -17.86
N SER A 48 -3.06 0.14 -18.97
CA SER A 48 -1.95 -0.82 -18.92
C SER A 48 -0.65 -0.16 -18.43
N PHE A 49 -0.36 1.07 -18.84
CA PHE A 49 0.76 1.86 -18.29
C PHE A 49 0.58 2.15 -16.80
N ASN A 50 -0.63 2.53 -16.38
CA ASN A 50 -0.93 2.75 -14.96
C ASN A 50 -0.79 1.47 -14.15
N PHE A 51 -1.27 0.33 -14.67
CA PHE A 51 -1.10 -0.97 -14.01
C PHE A 51 0.38 -1.32 -13.82
N ALA A 52 1.20 -1.19 -14.86
CA ALA A 52 2.63 -1.46 -14.78
C ALA A 52 3.33 -0.53 -13.77
N THR A 53 3.02 0.76 -13.81
CA THR A 53 3.59 1.75 -12.88
C THR A 53 3.21 1.45 -11.43
N LEU A 54 1.95 1.11 -11.17
CA LEU A 54 1.46 0.75 -9.84
C LEU A 54 2.07 -0.56 -9.34
N ALA A 55 2.25 -1.56 -10.21
CA ALA A 55 2.92 -2.81 -9.86
C ALA A 55 4.38 -2.58 -9.46
N VAL A 56 5.10 -1.75 -10.22
CA VAL A 56 6.48 -1.36 -9.89
C VAL A 56 6.53 -0.60 -8.56
N ALA A 57 5.63 0.37 -8.37
CA ALA A 57 5.53 1.11 -7.11
C ALA A 57 5.23 0.19 -5.92
N PHE A 58 4.36 -0.82 -6.10
CA PHE A 58 4.05 -1.80 -5.07
C PHE A 58 5.27 -2.63 -4.67
N ILE A 59 6.07 -3.10 -5.65
CA ILE A 59 7.29 -3.86 -5.39
C ILE A 59 8.31 -3.04 -4.59
N TYR A 60 8.48 -1.76 -4.92
CA TYR A 60 9.45 -0.92 -4.21
C TYR A 60 8.95 -0.44 -2.85
N THR A 61 7.66 -0.14 -2.68
CA THR A 61 7.14 0.44 -1.43
C THR A 61 6.85 -0.59 -0.34
N THR A 62 6.51 -1.83 -0.71
CA THR A 62 6.25 -2.91 0.25
C THR A 62 7.42 -3.25 1.18
N PRO A 63 8.69 -3.42 0.74
CA PRO A 63 9.78 -3.70 1.66
C PRO A 63 10.04 -2.55 2.64
N PHE A 64 9.94 -1.30 2.19
CA PHE A 64 10.06 -0.13 3.09
C PHE A 64 8.95 -0.10 4.13
N ALA A 65 7.71 -0.40 3.74
CA ALA A 65 6.60 -0.50 4.67
C ALA A 65 6.84 -1.60 5.69
N VAL A 66 7.21 -2.82 5.26
CA VAL A 66 7.45 -3.98 6.14
C VAL A 66 8.57 -3.73 7.15
N ILE A 67 9.71 -3.16 6.72
CA ILE A 67 10.81 -2.81 7.62
C ILE A 67 10.35 -1.75 8.65
N GLY A 68 9.60 -0.74 8.21
CA GLY A 68 9.01 0.25 9.09
C GLY A 68 8.03 -0.34 10.10
N TYR A 69 7.23 -1.33 9.70
CA TYR A 69 6.30 -2.04 10.59
C TYR A 69 7.03 -2.81 11.68
N VAL A 70 8.00 -3.62 11.29
CA VAL A 70 8.79 -4.47 12.20
C VAL A 70 9.57 -3.61 13.18
N SER A 71 10.27 -2.59 12.68
CA SER A 71 11.04 -1.67 13.54
C SER A 71 10.15 -0.93 14.56
N ALA A 72 8.93 -0.59 14.17
CA ALA A 72 8.00 0.07 15.09
C ALA A 72 7.34 -0.90 16.09
N ASP A 73 7.26 -2.20 15.82
CA ASP A 73 6.79 -3.20 16.78
C ASP A 73 7.81 -3.42 17.91
N ASP A 74 9.09 -3.56 17.56
CA ASP A 74 10.18 -3.69 18.54
C ASP A 74 10.25 -2.48 19.48
N ASN A 75 10.11 -1.26 18.92
CA ASN A 75 10.11 -0.04 19.73
C ASN A 75 8.93 0.03 20.70
N ARG A 76 7.74 -0.45 20.31
CA ARG A 76 6.57 -0.50 21.22
C ARG A 76 6.86 -1.42 22.41
N LYS A 77 7.37 -2.63 22.16
CA LYS A 77 7.70 -3.59 23.22
C LYS A 77 8.78 -3.08 24.17
N LEU A 78 9.81 -2.41 23.63
CA LEU A 78 10.84 -1.74 24.44
C LEU A 78 10.26 -0.64 25.32
N THR A 79 9.30 0.13 24.81
CA THR A 79 8.65 1.21 25.56
C THR A 79 7.81 0.64 26.71
N GLU A 80 7.03 -0.42 26.46
CA GLU A 80 6.26 -1.11 27.50
C GLU A 80 7.18 -1.73 28.57
N PHE A 81 8.28 -2.37 28.17
CA PHE A 81 9.23 -2.95 29.12
C PHE A 81 9.90 -1.89 29.98
N LYS A 82 10.26 -0.74 29.39
CA LYS A 82 10.87 0.39 30.10
C LYS A 82 9.88 0.99 31.11
N TYR A 83 8.63 1.19 30.70
CA TYR A 83 7.57 1.72 31.56
C TYR A 83 7.27 0.79 32.74
N CYS A 84 7.20 -0.52 32.50
CA CYS A 84 6.98 -1.53 33.54
C CYS A 84 8.13 -1.56 34.56
N ARG A 85 9.38 -1.42 34.10
CA ARG A 85 10.56 -1.33 34.99
C ARG A 85 10.52 -0.06 35.85
N THR A 86 10.17 1.09 35.28
CA THR A 86 10.06 2.36 36.03
C THR A 86 8.92 2.34 37.07
N CYS A 87 7.82 1.63 36.80
CA CYS A 87 6.74 1.46 37.76
C CYS A 87 7.15 0.58 38.96
N TYR A 88 8.06 -0.37 38.75
CA TYR A 88 8.60 -1.22 39.81
C TYR A 88 9.60 -0.47 40.69
N ASP A 89 10.47 0.35 40.10
CA ASP A 89 11.48 1.16 40.83
C ASP A 89 10.86 2.29 41.68
N TYR A 90 9.64 2.76 41.38
CA TYR A 90 8.97 3.81 42.16
C TYR A 90 8.13 3.29 43.35
N ASN A 91 8.01 1.97 43.52
CA ASN A 91 7.23 1.34 44.60
C ASN A 91 8.09 0.76 45.74
N TYR A 92 9.40 1.08 45.78
CA TYR A 92 10.30 0.76 46.89
C TYR A 92 11.08 2.00 47.36
#